data_AF-A0A1I4FLI5-F1
#
_entry.id   AF-A0A1I4FLI5-F1
#
_cell.length_a   1.000
_cell.length_b   1.000
_cell.length_c   1.000
_cell.angle_alpha   90.00
_cell.angle_beta   90.00
_cell.angle_gamma   90.00
#
_symmetry.space_group_name_H-M   'P 1'
#
loop_
_entity.id
_entity.type
_entity.pdbx_description
1 polymer ?
#
loop_
_entity_poly.entity_id
_entity_poly.type
_entity_poly.pdbx_seq_one_letter_code
_entity_poly.pdbx_strand_id
1 'polypeptide(L)'
;MTNKTISSVEFVRHFGRYHDEAMREPITLTKHGRASVVVVPVDVYERMMSSNDPRRAYAAGEMPRELADMFLAQLEQDSADYQASKDD
;
A
#
# COMPACT_ATOMS: atom_id res chain seq x y z
N MET A 1 3.33 -14.23 7.91
CA MET A 1 4.04 -14.32 6.61
C MET A 1 5.44 -14.82 6.90
N THR A 2 5.73 -16.08 6.57
CA THR A 2 7.08 -16.66 6.75
C THR A 2 7.90 -16.37 5.51
N ASN A 3 8.62 -15.25 5.49
CA ASN A 3 9.50 -14.92 4.36
C ASN A 3 10.76 -15.79 4.41
N LYS A 4 11.07 -16.44 3.28
CA LYS A 4 12.23 -17.32 3.18
C LYS A 4 13.51 -16.53 3.36
N THR A 5 14.42 -17.04 4.18
CA THR A 5 15.71 -16.40 4.44
C THR A 5 16.84 -17.35 4.07
N ILE A 6 17.73 -16.92 3.17
CA ILE A 6 18.88 -17.72 2.73
C ILE A 6 20.16 -16.87 2.68
N SER A 7 21.31 -17.51 2.54
CA SER A 7 22.57 -16.78 2.35
C SER A 7 22.69 -16.29 0.91
N SER A 8 23.39 -15.17 0.71
CA SER A 8 23.70 -14.68 -0.64
C SER A 8 24.50 -15.71 -1.46
N VAL A 9 25.34 -16.51 -0.80
CA VAL A 9 26.09 -17.60 -1.43
C VAL A 9 25.16 -18.70 -1.95
N GLU A 10 24.15 -19.06 -1.15
CA GLU A 10 23.16 -20.06 -1.52
C GLU A 10 22.27 -19.58 -2.68
N PHE A 11 21.88 -18.31 -2.66
CA PHE A 11 21.12 -17.69 -3.74
C PHE A 11 21.87 -17.75 -5.08
N VAL A 12 23.16 -17.40 -5.10
CA VAL A 12 23.99 -17.46 -6.32
C VAL A 12 24.17 -18.91 -6.79
N ARG A 13 24.39 -19.86 -5.87
CA ARG A 13 24.56 -21.29 -6.18
C ARG A 13 23.33 -21.88 -6.89
N HIS A 14 22.13 -21.45 -6.52
CA HIS A 14 20.88 -21.95 -7.07
C HIS A 14 20.02 -20.83 -7.67
N PHE A 15 20.66 -19.95 -8.44
CA PHE A 15 20.05 -18.71 -8.95
C PHE A 15 18.69 -18.94 -9.62
N GLY A 16 18.60 -19.83 -10.61
CA GLY A 16 17.34 -20.04 -11.35
C GLY A 16 16.18 -20.46 -10.44
N ARG A 17 16.42 -21.42 -9.53
CA ARG A 17 15.41 -21.87 -8.57
C ARG A 17 14.94 -20.74 -7.67
N TYR A 18 15.86 -20.00 -7.08
CA TYR A 18 15.51 -18.93 -6.14
C TYR A 18 14.98 -17.68 -6.82
N HIS A 19 15.35 -17.44 -8.08
CA HIS A 19 14.75 -16.42 -8.91
C HIS A 19 13.27 -16.75 -9.17
N ASP A 20 12.96 -17.98 -9.62
CA ASP A 20 11.58 -18.42 -9.86
C ASP A 20 10.74 -18.43 -8.58
N GLU A 21 11.35 -18.74 -7.44
CA GLU A 21 10.70 -18.65 -6.13
C GLU A 21 10.48 -17.19 -5.69
N ALA A 22 11.46 -16.32 -5.90
CA ALA A 22 11.35 -14.88 -5.63
C ALA A 22 10.27 -14.20 -6.50
N MET A 23 9.97 -14.77 -7.68
CA MET A 23 8.85 -14.32 -8.51
C MET A 23 7.48 -14.56 -7.86
N ARG A 24 7.37 -15.48 -6.90
CA ARG A 24 6.12 -15.81 -6.20
C ARG A 24 6.07 -15.24 -4.78
N GLU A 25 7.19 -15.32 -4.07
CA GLU A 25 7.28 -14.90 -2.66
C GLU A 25 8.62 -14.21 -2.36
N PRO A 26 8.64 -13.13 -1.57
CA PRO A 26 9.87 -12.43 -1.24
C PRO A 26 10.91 -13.31 -0.53
N ILE A 27 12.17 -13.21 -0.96
CA ILE A 27 13.30 -13.91 -0.34
C ILE A 27 14.25 -12.91 0.31
N THR A 28 14.52 -13.07 1.59
CA THR A 28 15.53 -12.31 2.31
C THR A 28 16.91 -12.96 2.13
N LEU A 29 17.85 -12.19 1.60
CA LEU A 29 19.26 -12.59 1.55
C LEU A 29 19.98 -12.14 2.80
N THR A 30 20.86 -13.00 3.28
CA THR A 30 21.76 -12.70 4.38
C THR A 30 23.21 -12.62 3.91
N LYS A 31 23.99 -11.80 4.62
CA LYS A 31 25.43 -11.72 4.52
C LYS A 31 26.00 -11.79 5.94
N HIS A 32 26.92 -12.74 6.18
CA HIS A 32 27.46 -13.03 7.52
C HIS A 32 26.37 -13.23 8.60
N GLY A 33 25.27 -13.91 8.25
CA GLY A 33 24.17 -14.21 9.17
C GLY A 33 23.20 -13.06 9.45
N ARG A 34 23.40 -11.89 8.83
CA ARG A 34 22.48 -10.73 8.97
C ARG A 34 21.73 -10.49 7.68
N ALA A 35 20.45 -10.14 7.77
CA ALA A 35 19.65 -9.73 6.60
C ALA A 35 20.31 -8.52 5.92
N SER A 36 20.48 -8.59 4.60
CA SER A 36 21.12 -7.54 3.81
C SER A 36 20.20 -6.95 2.76
N VAL A 37 19.49 -7.78 2.00
CA VAL A 37 18.57 -7.34 0.94
C VAL A 37 17.38 -8.30 0.85
N VAL A 38 16.30 -7.87 0.23
CA VAL A 38 15.15 -8.72 -0.15
C VAL A 38 15.07 -8.76 -1.67
N VAL A 39 14.93 -9.96 -2.23
CA VAL A 39 14.69 -10.18 -3.65
C VAL A 39 13.19 -10.26 -3.86
N VAL A 40 12.69 -9.36 -4.70
CA VAL A 40 11.29 -9.28 -5.13
C VAL A 40 11.26 -9.02 -6.64
N PRO A 41 10.12 -9.30 -7.31
CA PRO A 41 9.89 -8.86 -8.67
C PRO A 41 10.03 -7.34 -8.82
N VAL A 42 10.47 -6.91 -10.00
CA VAL A 42 10.67 -5.48 -10.28
C VAL A 42 9.34 -4.69 -10.22
N ASP A 43 8.25 -5.26 -10.72
CA ASP A 43 6.91 -4.65 -10.69
C ASP A 43 6.39 -4.48 -9.25
N VAL A 44 6.68 -5.44 -8.38
CA VAL A 44 6.38 -5.35 -6.94
C VAL A 44 7.18 -4.22 -6.30
N TYR A 45 8.48 -4.14 -6.57
CA TYR A 45 9.32 -3.04 -6.08
C TYR A 45 8.83 -1.68 -6.58
N GLU A 46 8.56 -1.54 -7.88
CA GLU A 46 8.07 -0.32 -8.49
C GLU A 46 6.72 0.10 -7.90
N ARG A 47 5.78 -0.85 -7.71
CA ARG A 47 4.50 -0.57 -7.05
C ARG A 47 4.68 -0.12 -5.60
N MET A 48 5.61 -0.71 -4.85
CA MET A 48 5.91 -0.31 -3.47
C MET A 48 6.55 1.08 -3.38
N MET A 49 7.40 1.44 -4.34
CA MET A 49 8.07 2.74 -4.38
C MET A 49 7.22 3.85 -5.01
N SER A 50 6.25 3.48 -5.84
CA SER A 50 5.37 4.44 -6.48
C SER A 50 4.56 5.20 -5.43
N SER A 51 4.56 6.54 -5.53
CA SER A 51 3.68 7.40 -4.74
C SER A 51 2.19 7.22 -5.07
N ASN A 52 1.86 6.37 -6.06
CA ASN A 52 0.51 5.93 -6.39
C ASN A 52 0.03 4.76 -5.51
N ASP A 53 0.53 4.59 -4.29
CA ASP A 53 -0.15 3.71 -3.34
C ASP A 53 -1.59 4.24 -3.14
N PRO A 54 -2.64 3.52 -3.60
CA PRO A 54 -4.00 4.01 -3.49
C PRO A 54 -4.48 4.04 -2.03
N ARG A 55 -3.73 3.43 -1.11
CA ARG A 55 -4.06 3.42 0.31
C ARG A 55 -3.80 4.81 0.88
N ARG A 56 -4.87 5.52 1.19
CA ARG A 56 -4.83 6.77 1.94
C ARG A 56 -5.01 6.45 3.43
N ALA A 57 -4.09 6.92 4.27
CA ALA A 57 -4.21 6.85 5.72
C ALA A 57 -4.57 8.24 6.25
N TYR A 58 -5.52 8.29 7.19
CA TYR A 58 -5.99 9.51 7.83
C TYR A 58 -5.92 9.36 9.34
N ALA A 59 -5.64 10.45 10.05
CA ALA A 59 -5.65 10.45 11.51
C ALA A 59 -7.08 10.38 12.08
N ALA A 60 -7.19 10.02 13.36
CA ALA A 60 -8.48 10.11 14.05
C ALA A 60 -8.96 11.57 14.07
N GLY A 61 -10.17 11.82 13.54
CA GLY A 61 -10.73 13.17 13.40
C GLY A 61 -10.29 13.90 12.12
N GLU A 62 -9.44 13.31 11.29
CA GLU A 62 -9.14 13.86 9.97
C GLU A 62 -10.22 13.45 8.96
N MET A 63 -10.91 14.44 8.40
CA MET A 63 -11.83 14.23 7.29
C MET A 63 -11.11 14.56 5.98
N PRO A 64 -11.03 13.61 5.02
CA PRO A 64 -10.47 13.88 3.71
C PRO A 64 -11.22 15.01 3.01
N ARG A 65 -10.51 15.96 2.40
CA ARG A 65 -11.14 17.14 1.74
C ARG A 65 -12.22 16.76 0.74
N GLU A 66 -11.93 15.80 -0.13
CA GLU A 66 -12.90 15.31 -1.12
C GLU A 66 -14.21 14.82 -0.48
N LEU A 67 -14.11 14.12 0.67
CA LEU A 67 -15.30 13.72 1.41
C LEU A 67 -15.97 14.93 2.08
N ALA A 68 -15.20 15.82 2.71
CA ALA A 68 -15.75 17.03 3.33
C ALA A 68 -16.55 17.86 2.34
N ASP A 69 -16.03 18.06 1.13
CA ASP A 69 -16.68 18.80 0.06
C ASP A 69 -18.02 18.14 -0.36
N MET A 70 -18.03 16.80 -0.49
CA MET A 70 -19.26 16.06 -0.78
C MET A 70 -20.33 16.22 0.32
N PHE A 71 -19.92 16.12 1.59
CA PHE A 71 -20.84 16.28 2.71
C PHE A 71 -21.38 17.71 2.81
N LEU A 72 -20.53 18.71 2.63
CA LEU A 72 -20.95 20.12 2.64
C LEU A 72 -21.97 20.41 1.55
N ALA A 73 -21.73 19.95 0.32
CA ALA A 73 -22.66 20.15 -0.79
C ALA A 73 -24.04 19.54 -0.51
N GLN A 74 -24.09 18.34 0.06
CA GLN A 74 -25.36 17.70 0.40
C GLN A 74 -26.07 18.41 1.57
N LEU A 75 -25.33 18.83 2.60
CA LEU A 75 -25.90 19.55 3.74
C LEU A 75 -26.53 20.89 3.34
N GLU A 76 -25.92 21.60 2.38
CA GLU A 76 -26.48 22.83 1.83
C GLU A 76 -27.82 22.57 1.13
N GLN A 77 -27.90 21.50 0.33
CA GLN A 77 -29.15 21.10 -0.33
C GLN A 77 -30.24 20.74 0.69
N ASP A 78 -29.92 19.89 1.65
CA ASP A 78 -30.86 19.43 2.68
C ASP A 78 -31.36 20.61 3.55
N SER A 79 -30.47 21.57 3.85
CA SER A 79 -30.83 22.79 4.58
C SER A 79 -31.78 23.67 3.79
N ALA A 80 -31.58 23.81 2.48
CA ALA A 80 -32.46 24.60 1.61
C ALA A 80 -33.85 23.96 1.50
N ASP A 81 -33.91 22.64 1.31
CA ASP A 81 -35.16 21.89 1.25
C ASP A 81 -35.94 21.99 2.57
N TYR A 82 -35.24 21.90 3.71
CA TYR A 82 -35.85 22.07 5.03
C TYR A 82 -36.45 23.47 5.23
N GLN A 83 -35.71 24.53 4.86
CA GLN A 83 -36.21 25.90 4.96
C GLN A 83 -37.44 26.13 4.08
N ALA A 84 -37.39 25.66 2.83
CA ALA A 84 -38.53 25.75 1.91
C ALA A 84 -39.78 25.05 2.45
N SER A 85 -39.61 23.90 3.12
CA SER A 85 -40.74 23.16 3.72
C SER A 85 -41.38 23.84 4.94
N LYS A 86 -40.72 24.86 5.51
CA LYS A 86 -41.23 25.62 6.66
C LYS A 86 -41.97 26.91 6.28
N ASP A 87 -41.74 27.39 5.06
CA ASP A 87 -42.33 28.63 4.55
C ASP A 87 -43.67 28.40 3.80
N ASP A 88 -44.07 27.13 3.61
CA ASP A 88 -45.39 26.66 3.13
C ASP A 88 -46.33 26.28 4.30
#